data_AF-A0ABD0NPH2-F1
#
_entry.id   AF-A0ABD0NPH2-F1
#
_cell.length_a   1.000
_cell.length_b   1.000
_cell.length_c   1.000
_cell.angle_alpha   90.00
_cell.angle_beta   90.00
_cell.angle_gamma   90.00
#
_symmetry.space_group_name_H-M   'P 1'
#
loop_
_entity.id
_entity.type
_entity.pdbx_description
1 polymer ?
#
loop_
_entity_poly.entity_id
_entity_poly.type
_entity_poly.pdbx_seq_one_letter_code
_entity_poly.pdbx_strand_id
1 'polypeptide(L)'
;VMDGDEENIQCSPLLFKDDFLSDHIVTEKVHFGEGMHRKAFRTTLREGNLPSFNPGHPCVLKVHNAISYGTKNNEELVQKNYSLAVE
;
A
#
# COMPACT_ATOMS: atom_id res chain seq x y z
N VAL A 1 -22.65 -10.37 -2.49
CA VAL A 1 -21.82 -10.07 -3.67
C VAL A 1 -21.28 -8.68 -3.45
N MET A 2 -20.00 -8.54 -3.07
CA MET A 2 -19.37 -7.23 -2.96
C MET A 2 -19.04 -6.79 -4.37
N ASP A 3 -19.89 -5.93 -4.93
CA ASP A 3 -19.77 -5.35 -6.26
C ASP A 3 -18.90 -4.08 -6.18
N GLY A 4 -17.69 -4.26 -5.64
CA GLY A 4 -16.69 -3.21 -5.50
C GLY A 4 -15.61 -3.43 -6.53
N ASP A 5 -15.33 -2.41 -7.35
CA ASP A 5 -14.20 -2.42 -8.27
C ASP A 5 -12.88 -2.73 -7.52
N GLU A 6 -12.32 -3.92 -7.75
CA GLU A 6 -11.03 -4.35 -7.22
C GLU A 6 -9.88 -3.97 -8.17
N GLU A 7 -8.73 -3.59 -7.62
CA GLU A 7 -7.50 -3.38 -8.37
C GLU A 7 -6.45 -4.42 -7.95
N ASN A 8 -5.90 -5.14 -8.95
CA ASN A 8 -4.77 -6.04 -8.73
C ASN A 8 -3.50 -5.21 -8.80
N ILE A 9 -2.87 -5.00 -7.65
CA ILE A 9 -1.63 -4.24 -7.56
C ILE A 9 -0.49 -5.23 -7.49
N GLN A 10 0.31 -5.27 -8.55
CA GLN A 10 1.60 -5.94 -8.51
C GLN A 10 2.59 -5.02 -7.78
N CYS A 11 2.85 -5.32 -6.51
CA CYS A 11 3.87 -4.61 -5.77
C CYS A 11 5.26 -4.99 -6.31
N SER A 12 6.10 -4.01 -6.61
CA SER A 12 7.55 -4.22 -6.58
C SER A 12 7.93 -4.72 -5.19
N PRO A 13 8.97 -5.57 -5.02
CA PRO A 13 9.33 -6.13 -3.73
C PRO A 13 9.37 -5.05 -2.65
N LEU A 14 8.35 -5.01 -1.80
CA LEU A 14 8.31 -4.03 -0.72
C LEU A 14 9.32 -4.51 0.30
N LEU A 15 10.28 -3.64 0.64
CA LEU A 15 11.33 -3.96 1.59
C LEU A 15 10.73 -3.95 2.99
N PHE A 16 10.44 -5.13 3.54
CA PHE A 16 10.23 -5.26 4.97
C PHE A 16 11.60 -5.45 5.62
N LYS A 17 11.74 -4.95 6.85
CA LYS A 17 13.01 -4.94 7.59
C LYS A 17 13.73 -6.30 7.58
N ASP A 18 12.95 -7.38 7.55
CA ASP A 18 13.44 -8.76 7.56
C ASP A 18 12.77 -9.66 6.48
N ASP A 19 12.04 -9.10 5.51
CA ASP A 19 11.33 -9.89 4.47
C ASP A 19 11.08 -9.10 3.17
N PHE A 20 10.82 -9.80 2.07
CA PHE A 20 10.42 -9.19 0.81
C PHE A 20 8.99 -9.58 0.49
N LEU A 21 8.10 -8.59 0.37
CA LEU A 21 6.73 -8.83 -0.06
C LEU A 21 6.73 -8.79 -1.59
N SER A 22 6.97 -9.95 -2.20
CA SER A 22 6.87 -10.19 -3.66
C SER A 22 5.50 -10.80 -4.01
N ASP A 23 4.47 -10.32 -3.33
CA ASP A 23 3.19 -11.00 -3.24
C ASP A 23 2.13 -10.34 -4.12
N HIS A 24 1.17 -11.13 -4.59
CA HIS A 24 0.01 -10.61 -5.29
C HIS A 24 -1.05 -10.20 -4.26
N ILE A 25 -1.24 -8.90 -4.08
CA ILE A 25 -2.32 -8.35 -3.26
C ILE A 25 -3.42 -7.77 -4.14
N VAL A 26 -4.65 -7.93 -3.69
CA VAL A 26 -5.81 -7.27 -4.31
C VAL A 26 -6.38 -6.29 -3.32
N THR A 27 -6.53 -5.04 -3.73
CA THR A 27 -7.06 -3.97 -2.90
C THR A 27 -8.30 -3.37 -3.54
N GLU A 28 -9.23 -2.91 -2.72
CA GLU A 28 -10.32 -2.07 -3.19
C GLU A 28 -9.76 -0.73 -3.72
N LYS A 29 -10.36 -0.18 -4.78
CA LYS A 29 -9.94 1.11 -5.35
C LYS A 29 -10.13 2.30 -4.40
N VAL A 30 -11.12 2.20 -3.51
CA VAL A 30 -11.49 3.29 -2.59
C VAL A 30 -11.04 2.94 -1.18
N HIS A 31 -10.42 3.89 -0.50
CA HIS A 31 -10.06 3.71 0.91
C HIS A 31 -11.33 3.71 1.77
N PHE A 32 -11.37 2.83 2.78
CA PHE A 32 -12.48 2.79 3.74
C PHE A 32 -12.23 3.67 4.97
N GLY A 33 -11.03 4.24 5.11
CA GLY A 33 -10.68 5.15 6.19
C GLY A 33 -9.49 6.04 5.85
N GLU A 34 -9.46 7.25 6.40
CA GLU A 34 -8.36 8.20 6.25
C GLU A 34 -8.06 8.85 7.59
N GLY A 35 -6.79 8.88 7.96
CA GLY A 35 -6.28 9.65 9.09
C GLY A 35 -5.34 10.76 8.63
N MET A 36 -4.72 11.45 9.57
CA MET A 36 -3.83 12.58 9.29
C MET A 36 -2.69 12.23 8.32
N HIS A 37 -2.14 11.01 8.41
CA HIS A 37 -0.94 10.61 7.66
C HIS A 37 -1.18 9.51 6.62
N ARG A 38 -2.28 8.76 6.72
CA ARG A 38 -2.44 7.52 5.97
C ARG A 38 -3.89 7.25 5.60
N LYS A 39 -4.09 6.61 4.45
CA LYS A 39 -5.34 6.00 4.00
C LYS A 39 -5.32 4.50 4.23
N ALA A 40 -6.46 3.93 4.57
CA ALA A 40 -6.64 2.51 4.83
C ALA A 40 -7.54 1.89 3.75
N PHE A 41 -7.04 0.82 3.13
CA PHE A 41 -7.73 0.09 2.08
C PHE A 41 -7.99 -1.35 2.54
N ARG A 42 -9.13 -1.91 2.12
CA ARG A 42 -9.39 -3.32 2.31
C ARG A 42 -8.57 -4.07 1.28
N THR A 43 -7.82 -5.05 1.75
CA THR A 43 -6.87 -5.77 0.92
C THR A 43 -6.97 -7.25 1.23
N THR A 44 -6.70 -8.09 0.25
CA THR A 44 -6.60 -9.54 0.40
C THR A 44 -5.30 -10.00 -0.23
N LEU A 45 -4.54 -10.81 0.49
CA LEU A 45 -3.38 -11.50 -0.08
C LEU A 45 -3.88 -12.61 -1.00
N ARG A 46 -3.53 -12.61 -2.29
CA ARG A 46 -3.85 -13.72 -3.20
C ARG A 46 -2.79 -14.81 -3.19
N GLU A 47 -1.53 -14.42 -3.20
CA GLU A 47 -0.39 -15.35 -3.20
C GLU A 47 0.76 -14.69 -2.45
N GLY A 48 1.44 -15.44 -1.58
CA GLY A 48 2.57 -14.93 -0.83
C GLY A 48 3.12 -15.89 0.22
N ASN A 49 4.36 -15.67 0.64
CA ASN A 49 5.09 -16.52 1.60
C ASN A 49 5.24 -15.87 2.98
N LEU A 50 4.48 -14.82 3.27
CA LEU A 50 4.53 -14.16 4.58
C LEU A 50 4.00 -15.10 5.68
N PRO A 51 4.81 -15.43 6.70
CA PRO A 51 4.44 -16.42 7.72
C PRO A 51 3.22 -16.03 8.57
N SER A 52 2.79 -14.77 8.52
CA SER A 52 1.60 -14.27 9.24
C SER A 52 0.37 -14.09 8.34
N PHE A 53 0.47 -14.25 7.02
CA PHE A 53 -0.63 -14.02 6.09
C PHE A 53 -0.84 -15.25 5.19
N ASN A 54 -2.00 -15.88 5.34
CA ASN A 54 -2.42 -16.92 4.42
C ASN A 54 -3.08 -16.30 3.19
N PRO A 55 -2.93 -16.91 1.99
CA PRO A 55 -3.75 -16.59 0.84
C PRO A 55 -5.26 -16.54 1.18
N GLY A 56 -5.96 -15.53 0.69
CA GLY A 56 -7.37 -15.26 0.94
C GLY A 56 -7.66 -14.55 2.27
N HIS A 57 -6.66 -14.30 3.13
CA HIS A 57 -6.91 -13.64 4.41
C HIS A 57 -7.15 -12.13 4.22
N PRO A 58 -8.23 -11.57 4.81
CA PRO A 58 -8.45 -10.13 4.79
C PRO A 58 -7.36 -9.40 5.57
N CYS A 59 -6.85 -8.32 4.99
CA CYS A 59 -5.87 -7.45 5.60
C CYS A 59 -6.16 -5.97 5.29
N VAL A 60 -5.37 -5.07 5.87
CA VAL A 60 -5.51 -3.62 5.65
C VAL A 60 -4.20 -3.07 5.11
N LEU A 61 -4.21 -2.57 3.88
CA LEU A 61 -3.11 -1.80 3.34
C LEU A 61 -3.21 -0.35 3.81
N LYS A 62 -2.14 0.16 4.44
CA LYS A 62 -2.03 1.57 4.85
C LYS A 62 -1.06 2.29 3.94
N VAL A 63 -1.58 3.23 3.16
CA VAL A 63 -0.79 4.05 2.23
C VAL A 63 -0.58 5.43 2.83
N HIS A 64 0.66 5.94 2.81
CA HIS A 64 0.95 7.31 3.23
C HIS A 64 0.29 8.32 2.31
N ASN A 65 -0.27 9.38 2.90
CA ASN A 65 -0.77 10.52 2.14
C ASN A 65 0.41 11.22 1.47
N ALA A 66 0.43 11.18 0.14
CA ALA A 66 1.48 11.85 -0.63
C ALA A 66 1.31 13.37 -0.55
N ILE A 67 2.43 14.07 -0.34
CA ILE A 67 2.52 15.50 -0.62
C ILE A 67 2.45 15.68 -2.13
N SER A 68 1.52 16.51 -2.60
CA SER A 68 1.33 16.82 -4.02
C SER A 68 1.76 18.24 -4.40
N TYR A 69 2.23 19.04 -3.45
CA TYR A 69 2.60 20.45 -3.65
C TYR A 69 3.68 20.91 -2.66
N GLY A 70 4.28 22.09 -2.89
CA GLY A 70 5.21 22.71 -1.94
C GLY A 70 6.69 22.28 -2.11
N THR A 71 7.05 21.73 -3.26
CA THR A 71 8.45 21.48 -3.66
C THR A 71 8.82 22.30 -4.89
N LYS A 72 10.12 22.48 -5.13
CA LYS A 72 10.62 23.28 -6.26
C LYS A 72 10.56 22.51 -7.59
N ASN A 73 10.60 21.18 -7.53
CA ASN A 73 10.50 20.29 -8.68
C ASN A 73 9.94 18.90 -8.30
N ASN A 74 9.70 18.06 -9.30
CA ASN A 74 9.17 16.70 -9.13
C ASN A 74 10.15 15.75 -8.43
N GLU A 75 11.46 15.90 -8.65
CA GLU A 75 12.47 15.04 -8.02
C GLU A 75 12.48 15.22 -6.49
N GLU A 76 12.41 16.48 -6.03
CA GLU A 76 12.30 16.83 -4.61
C GLU A 76 10.98 16.32 -4.02
N LEU A 77 9.88 16.35 -4.79
CA LEU A 77 8.59 15.81 -4.37
C LEU A 77 8.65 14.30 -4.14
N VAL A 78 9.25 13.58 -5.09
CA VAL A 78 9.47 12.13 -5.00
C VAL A 78 10.34 11.81 -3.79
N GLN A 79 11.45 12.52 -3.60
CA GLN A 79 12.36 12.29 -2.48
C GLN A 79 11.68 12.55 -1.12
N LYS A 80 10.92 13.64 -0.98
CA LYS A 80 10.18 13.92 0.27
C LYS A 80 9.11 12.87 0.55
N ASN A 81 8.33 12.47 -0.45
CA ASN A 81 7.35 11.41 -0.31
C ASN A 81 7.99 10.08 0.07
N TYR A 82 9.17 9.77 -0.49
CA TYR A 82 9.94 8.61 -0.09
C TYR A 82 10.35 8.69 1.38
N SER A 83 10.92 9.81 1.83
CA SER A 83 11.29 10.01 3.24
C SER A 83 10.10 9.84 4.18
N LEU A 84 8.92 10.35 3.81
CA LEU A 84 7.69 10.20 4.60
C LEU A 84 7.20 8.76 4.69
N ALA A 85 7.50 7.92 3.70
CA ALA A 85 7.08 6.52 3.66
C ALA A 85 8.02 5.59 4.45
N VAL A 86 9.24 6.04 4.77
CA VAL A 86 10.28 5.26 5.45
C VAL A 86 10.27 5.48 6.98
N GLU A 87 9.57 6.49 7.49
CA GLU A 87 9.34 6.73 8.94
C GLU A 87 8.26 5.84 9.56
#